data_AF-A0A4Q0IHV9-F1
#
_entry.id   AF-A0A4Q0IHV9-F1
#
_cell.length_a   1.000
_cell.length_b   1.000
_cell.length_c   1.000
_cell.angle_alpha   90.00
_cell.angle_beta   90.00
_cell.angle_gamma   90.00
#
_symmetry.space_group_name_H-M   'P 1'
#
loop_
_entity.id
_entity.type
_entity.pdbx_description
1 polymer ?
#
loop_
_entity_poly.entity_id
_entity_poly.type
_entity_poly.pdbx_seq_one_letter_code
_entity_poly.pdbx_strand_id
1 'polypeptide(L)'
;SVEGGQSIVASITQTSTKKLGLKPGVEAMALIKASFVLLMNDAEDYLLSTRNQFSGTVSRVTPGAVNAEVLVDLLGGTGITAIVTMGSVDKLQLAPGKKVTAIVKAMHVILAVPR
;
A
#
# COMPACT_ATOMS: atom_id res chain seq x y z
N SER A 1 8.37 3.08 11.89
CA SER A 1 8.82 2.99 10.49
C SER A 1 8.83 1.54 10.10
N VAL A 2 8.63 1.23 8.81
CA VAL A 2 8.81 -0.13 8.30
C VAL A 2 10.24 -0.29 7.78
N GLU A 3 10.62 -1.53 7.51
CA GLU A 3 11.87 -1.87 6.83
C GLU A 3 11.99 -1.08 5.51
N GLY A 4 13.21 -0.61 5.19
CA GLY A 4 13.43 0.30 4.06
C GLY A 4 13.18 1.78 4.38
N GLY A 5 12.94 2.14 5.65
CA GLY A 5 12.87 3.54 6.12
C GLY A 5 11.55 4.26 5.84
N GLN A 6 10.58 3.58 5.22
CA GLN A 6 9.28 4.16 4.92
C GLN A 6 8.42 4.33 6.19
N SER A 7 7.54 5.33 6.17
CA SER A 7 6.55 5.55 7.23
C SER A 7 5.16 5.13 6.78
N ILE A 8 4.41 4.45 7.65
CA ILE A 8 3.00 4.13 7.44
C ILE A 8 2.17 4.87 8.49
N VAL A 9 1.09 5.49 8.05
CA VAL A 9 0.07 6.13 8.89
C VAL A 9 -1.19 5.28 8.89
N ALA A 10 -1.60 4.86 10.08
CA ALA A 10 -2.86 4.16 10.32
C ALA A 10 -3.86 5.06 11.08
N SER A 11 -5.15 4.94 10.77
CA SER A 11 -6.23 5.52 11.56
C SER A 11 -6.83 4.45 12.45
N ILE A 12 -6.77 4.64 13.76
CA ILE A 12 -7.10 3.64 14.77
C ILE A 12 -7.97 4.25 15.87
N THR A 13 -8.93 3.48 16.38
CA THR A 13 -9.79 3.92 17.48
C THR A 13 -9.03 3.97 18.80
N GLN A 14 -9.38 4.94 19.66
CA GLN A 14 -8.80 5.08 21.00
C GLN A 14 -8.88 3.78 21.82
N THR A 15 -9.99 3.05 21.72
CA THR A 15 -10.17 1.75 22.39
C THR A 15 -9.15 0.72 21.92
N SER A 16 -8.88 0.66 20.61
CA SER A 16 -7.89 -0.28 20.06
C SER A 16 -6.47 0.12 20.45
N THR A 17 -6.15 1.42 20.44
CA THR A 17 -4.84 1.93 20.91
C THR A 17 -4.56 1.48 22.34
N LYS A 18 -5.54 1.64 23.24
CA LYS A 18 -5.43 1.19 24.64
C LYS A 18 -5.30 -0.33 24.74
N LYS A 19 -6.15 -1.08 24.04
CA LYS A 19 -6.17 -2.55 24.08
C LYS A 19 -4.88 -3.17 23.55
N LEU A 20 -4.28 -2.58 22.53
CA LEU A 20 -3.04 -3.04 21.91
C LEU A 20 -1.79 -2.46 22.60
N GLY A 21 -1.95 -1.62 23.63
CA GLY A 21 -0.83 -1.00 24.35
C GLY A 21 0.06 -0.12 23.46
N LEU A 22 -0.50 0.44 22.37
CA LEU A 22 0.27 1.20 21.38
C LEU A 22 0.80 2.49 21.99
N LYS A 23 2.12 2.64 21.95
CA LYS A 23 2.87 3.83 22.36
C LYS A 23 4.18 3.90 21.54
N PRO A 24 4.84 5.07 21.47
CA PRO A 24 6.14 5.16 20.80
C PRO A 24 7.12 4.08 21.28
N GLY A 25 7.80 3.45 20.35
CA GLY A 25 8.75 2.36 20.62
C GLY A 25 8.13 0.95 20.67
N VAL A 26 6.81 0.80 20.63
CA VAL A 26 6.17 -0.52 20.51
C VAL A 26 6.32 -1.04 19.08
N GLU A 27 6.77 -2.29 18.98
CA GLU A 27 6.78 -3.02 17.72
C GLU A 27 5.35 -3.39 17.30
N ALA A 28 5.03 -3.14 16.03
CA ALA A 28 3.74 -3.47 15.45
C ALA A 28 3.90 -3.87 13.99
N MET A 29 3.04 -4.76 13.54
CA MET A 29 2.90 -5.15 12.15
C MET A 29 1.73 -4.40 11.52
N ALA A 30 1.99 -3.77 10.37
CA ALA A 30 0.96 -3.15 9.53
C ALA A 30 0.47 -4.15 8.48
N LEU A 31 -0.83 -4.41 8.48
CA LEU A 31 -1.51 -5.30 7.55
C LEU A 31 -2.37 -4.48 6.60
N ILE A 32 -2.14 -4.65 5.30
CA ILE A 32 -2.88 -3.95 4.24
C ILE A 32 -3.42 -5.01 3.28
N LYS A 33 -4.73 -5.06 3.11
CA LYS A 33 -5.36 -5.95 2.14
C LYS A 33 -5.08 -5.42 0.72
N ALA A 34 -4.67 -6.28 -0.20
CA ALA A 34 -4.30 -5.89 -1.56
C ALA A 34 -5.40 -5.12 -2.32
N SER A 35 -6.67 -5.42 -2.07
CA SER A 35 -7.81 -4.71 -2.67
C SER A 35 -8.02 -3.27 -2.14
N PHE A 36 -7.27 -2.84 -1.13
CA PHE A 36 -7.26 -1.46 -0.62
C PHE A 36 -6.09 -0.62 -1.14
N VAL A 37 -5.19 -1.23 -1.92
CA VAL A 37 -4.07 -0.56 -2.55
C VAL A 37 -4.54 -0.01 -3.90
N LEU A 38 -4.51 1.32 -4.03
CA LEU A 38 -4.74 1.99 -5.30
C LEU A 38 -3.40 2.17 -6.02
N LEU A 39 -3.43 2.10 -7.35
CA LEU A 39 -2.27 2.40 -8.18
C LEU A 39 -2.55 3.67 -8.98
N MET A 40 -1.56 4.55 -9.02
CA MET A 40 -1.63 5.81 -9.74
C MET A 40 -0.34 6.03 -10.52
N ASN A 41 -0.48 6.47 -11.77
CA ASN A 41 0.62 7.00 -12.55
C ASN A 41 0.85 8.47 -12.18
N ASP A 42 2.09 8.93 -12.27
CA ASP A 42 2.45 10.36 -12.21
C ASP A 42 1.89 11.06 -10.97
N ALA A 43 1.91 10.36 -9.82
CA ALA A 43 1.34 10.88 -8.57
C ALA A 43 2.04 12.15 -8.07
N GLU A 44 3.30 12.36 -8.48
CA GLU A 44 4.08 13.58 -8.25
C GLU A 44 3.43 14.86 -8.80
N ASP A 45 2.56 14.74 -9.81
CA ASP A 45 1.85 15.87 -10.42
C ASP A 45 0.57 16.27 -9.65
N TYR A 46 0.27 15.58 -8.53
CA TYR A 46 -0.97 15.76 -7.80
C TYR A 46 -0.74 15.93 -6.29
N LEU A 47 -1.60 16.75 -5.67
CA LEU A 47 -1.69 16.84 -4.22
C LEU A 47 -2.72 15.84 -3.69
N LEU A 48 -2.26 14.81 -2.99
CA LEU A 48 -3.11 13.78 -2.41
C LEU A 48 -3.25 13.98 -0.90
N SER A 49 -4.49 13.89 -0.38
CA SER A 49 -4.77 13.94 1.06
C SER A 49 -4.35 12.66 1.81
N THR A 50 -4.05 11.59 1.06
CA THR A 50 -3.62 10.32 1.65
C THR A 50 -2.13 10.36 1.95
N ARG A 51 -1.76 9.94 3.17
CA ARG A 51 -0.36 10.00 3.64
C ARG A 51 0.48 8.80 3.22
N ASN A 52 -0.14 7.64 3.01
CA ASN A 52 0.58 6.45 2.57
C ASN A 52 0.66 6.47 1.05
N GLN A 53 1.80 6.94 0.56
CA GLN A 53 2.13 7.00 -0.86
C GLN A 53 3.50 6.33 -1.02
N PHE A 54 3.54 5.24 -1.77
CA PHE A 54 4.73 4.41 -1.92
C PHE A 54 5.09 4.33 -3.40
N SER A 55 6.11 5.08 -3.81
CA SER A 55 6.62 5.01 -5.17
C SER A 55 7.30 3.67 -5.41
N GLY A 56 7.07 3.11 -6.59
CA GLY A 56 7.61 1.81 -6.97
C GLY A 56 7.53 1.55 -8.46
N THR A 57 7.92 0.34 -8.83
CA THR A 57 7.86 -0.15 -10.20
C THR A 57 7.08 -1.44 -10.23
N VAL A 58 6.12 -1.56 -11.16
CA VAL A 58 5.40 -2.81 -11.38
C VAL A 58 6.40 -3.89 -11.76
N SER A 59 6.43 -4.99 -11.01
CA SER A 59 7.31 -6.13 -11.28
C SER A 59 6.56 -7.29 -11.92
N ARG A 60 5.26 -7.43 -11.64
CA ARG A 60 4.41 -8.45 -12.25
C ARG A 60 2.96 -8.00 -12.35
N VAL A 61 2.30 -8.37 -13.45
CA VAL A 61 0.85 -8.29 -13.62
C VAL A 61 0.35 -9.70 -13.90
N THR A 62 -0.51 -10.22 -13.03
CA THR A 62 -1.17 -11.52 -13.19
C THR A 62 -2.65 -11.26 -13.53
N PRO A 63 -3.04 -11.34 -14.82
CA PRO A 63 -4.40 -11.07 -15.23
C PRO A 63 -5.37 -12.15 -14.75
N GLY A 64 -6.59 -11.75 -14.44
CA GLY A 64 -7.73 -12.63 -14.20
C GLY A 64 -8.94 -12.21 -15.04
N ALA A 65 -10.10 -12.83 -14.82
CA ALA A 65 -11.28 -12.56 -15.65
C ALA A 65 -11.84 -11.14 -15.49
N VAL A 66 -11.80 -10.59 -14.27
CA VAL A 66 -12.32 -9.25 -13.94
C VAL A 66 -11.25 -8.38 -13.27
N ASN A 67 -10.46 -8.99 -12.38
CA ASN A 67 -9.38 -8.33 -11.66
C ASN A 67 -8.03 -8.93 -12.04
N ALA A 68 -6.98 -8.15 -11.87
CA ALA A 68 -5.59 -8.57 -11.92
C ALA A 68 -4.92 -8.39 -10.55
N GLU A 69 -3.95 -9.26 -10.28
CA GLU A 69 -2.97 -9.05 -9.23
C GLU A 69 -1.77 -8.29 -9.80
N VAL A 70 -1.44 -7.16 -9.21
CA VAL A 70 -0.30 -6.33 -9.61
C VAL A 70 0.68 -6.28 -8.46
N LEU A 71 1.89 -6.80 -8.68
CA LEU A 71 3.00 -6.71 -7.75
C LEU A 71 3.83 -5.47 -8.10
N VAL A 72 4.12 -4.66 -7.09
CA VAL A 72 4.93 -3.45 -7.20
C VAL A 72 6.12 -3.56 -6.26
N ASP A 73 7.31 -3.44 -6.81
CA ASP A 73 8.54 -3.36 -6.03
C ASP A 73 8.72 -1.91 -5.57
N LEU A 74 8.79 -1.71 -4.25
CA LEU A 74 8.94 -0.41 -3.63
C LEU A 74 10.41 -0.05 -3.43
N LEU A 75 10.67 1.25 -3.31
CA LEU A 75 11.99 1.75 -2.91
C LEU A 75 12.34 1.23 -1.50
N GLY A 76 13.46 0.51 -1.36
CA GLY A 76 13.87 -0.07 -0.07
C GLY A 76 13.69 -1.59 0.04
N GLY A 77 13.36 -2.28 -1.06
CA GLY A 77 13.46 -3.75 -1.16
C GLY A 77 12.19 -4.52 -0.80
N THR A 78 11.15 -3.83 -0.32
CA THR A 78 9.84 -4.42 0.00
C THR A 78 8.92 -4.41 -1.23
N GLY A 79 8.02 -5.40 -1.34
CA GLY A 79 6.96 -5.41 -2.35
C GLY A 79 5.59 -5.05 -1.77
N ILE A 80 4.71 -4.48 -2.59
CA ILE A 80 3.29 -4.31 -2.28
C ILE A 80 2.43 -4.89 -3.40
N THR A 81 1.38 -5.63 -3.02
CA THR A 81 0.44 -6.22 -3.97
C THR A 81 -0.84 -5.39 -4.00
N ALA A 82 -1.32 -5.09 -5.21
CA ALA A 82 -2.62 -4.48 -5.45
C ALA A 82 -3.53 -5.45 -6.21
N ILE A 83 -4.83 -5.44 -5.89
CA ILE A 83 -5.86 -6.08 -6.71
C ILE A 83 -6.67 -4.97 -7.37
N VAL A 84 -6.57 -4.88 -8.69
CA VAL A 84 -7.24 -3.85 -9.51
C VAL A 84 -8.05 -4.50 -10.62
N THR A 85 -9.00 -3.79 -11.21
CA THR A 85 -9.77 -4.32 -12.34
C THR A 85 -8.91 -4.41 -13.59
N MET A 86 -9.22 -5.33 -14.51
CA MET A 86 -8.59 -5.40 -15.83
C MET A 86 -8.72 -4.08 -16.59
N GLY A 87 -9.88 -3.41 -16.50
CA GLY A 87 -10.04 -2.07 -17.08
C GLY A 87 -9.09 -1.01 -16.49
N SER A 88 -8.67 -1.16 -15.23
CA SER A 88 -7.64 -0.29 -14.63
C SER A 88 -6.24 -0.64 -15.15
N VAL A 89 -5.93 -1.93 -15.34
CA VAL A 89 -4.68 -2.37 -15.98
C VAL A 89 -4.53 -1.74 -17.34
N ASP A 90 -5.58 -1.82 -18.17
CA ASP A 90 -5.57 -1.27 -19.54
C ASP A 90 -5.48 0.25 -19.52
N LYS A 91 -6.31 0.92 -18.71
CA LYS A 91 -6.37 2.39 -18.64
C LYS A 91 -5.08 3.01 -18.13
N LEU A 92 -4.45 2.39 -17.13
CA LEU A 92 -3.20 2.87 -16.54
C LEU A 92 -1.96 2.30 -17.26
N GLN A 93 -2.16 1.41 -18.24
CA GLN A 93 -1.11 0.71 -18.96
C GLN A 93 -0.13 0.02 -18.00
N LEU A 94 -0.67 -0.71 -17.02
CA LEU A 94 0.14 -1.42 -16.04
C LEU A 94 0.83 -2.61 -16.69
N ALA A 95 2.16 -2.62 -16.65
CA ALA A 95 3.00 -3.69 -17.15
C ALA A 95 4.33 -3.70 -16.37
N PRO A 96 5.05 -4.83 -16.32
CA PRO A 96 6.39 -4.87 -15.73
C PRO A 96 7.28 -3.73 -16.23
N GLY A 97 7.99 -3.06 -15.31
CA GLY A 97 8.82 -1.89 -15.59
C GLY A 97 8.09 -0.54 -15.53
N LYS A 98 6.74 -0.52 -15.46
CA LYS A 98 5.97 0.72 -15.32
C LYS A 98 6.16 1.32 -13.93
N LYS A 99 6.57 2.60 -13.85
CA LYS A 99 6.58 3.37 -12.61
C LYS A 99 5.15 3.69 -12.17
N VAL A 100 4.89 3.48 -10.89
CA VAL A 100 3.58 3.75 -10.26
C VAL A 100 3.78 4.19 -8.82
N THR A 101 2.76 4.82 -8.25
CA THR A 101 2.65 5.05 -6.81
C THR A 101 1.51 4.21 -6.24
N ALA A 102 1.82 3.39 -5.25
CA ALA A 102 0.84 2.65 -4.48
C ALA A 102 0.30 3.55 -3.35
N ILE A 103 -1.02 3.70 -3.29
CA ILE A 103 -1.69 4.62 -2.36
C ILE A 103 -2.64 3.83 -1.47
N VAL A 104 -2.54 4.05 -0.16
CA VAL A 104 -3.38 3.34 0.83
C VAL A 104 -3.98 4.33 1.82
N LYS A 105 -5.31 4.38 1.92
CA LYS A 105 -5.95 5.23 2.92
C LYS A 105 -5.62 4.76 4.34
N ALA A 106 -5.38 5.68 5.28
CA ALA A 106 -4.95 5.33 6.64
C ALA A 106 -5.92 4.39 7.39
N MET A 107 -7.22 4.45 7.12
CA MET A 107 -8.23 3.56 7.72
C MET A 107 -8.22 2.12 7.14
N HIS A 108 -7.48 1.87 6.07
CA HIS A 108 -7.32 0.54 5.47
C HIS A 108 -6.05 -0.18 5.96
N VAL A 109 -5.33 0.41 6.92
CA VAL A 109 -4.18 -0.18 7.59
C VAL A 109 -4.64 -0.77 8.92
N ILE A 110 -4.48 -2.08 9.09
CA ILE A 110 -4.72 -2.77 10.36
C ILE A 110 -3.39 -2.89 11.10
N LEU A 111 -3.38 -2.63 12.40
CA LEU A 111 -2.22 -2.83 13.26
C LEU A 111 -2.38 -4.10 14.09
N ALA A 112 -1.33 -4.91 14.13
CA ALA A 112 -1.17 -6.03 15.06
C ALA A 112 0.08 -5.80 15.90
N VAL A 113 0.07 -6.23 17.16
CA VAL A 113 1.25 -6.20 18.05
C VAL A 113 1.63 -7.64 18.40
N PRO A 114 2.93 -7.97 18.52
CA PRO A 114 3.38 -9.25 19.05
C PRO A 114 2.80 -9.48 20.46
N ARG A 115 2.55 -10.75 20.81
CA ARG A 115 2.18 -11.12 22.19
C ARG A 115 3.41 -11.24 23.07
#